data_AF-A0AAE3FZI3-F1
#
_entry.id   AF-A0AAE3FZI3-F1
#
_cell.length_a   1.000
_cell.length_b   1.000
_cell.length_c   1.000
_cell.angle_alpha   90.00
_cell.angle_beta   90.00
_cell.angle_gamma   90.00
#
_symmetry.space_group_name_H-M   'P 1'
#
loop_
_entity.id
_entity.type
_entity.pdbx_description
1 polymer ?
#
loop_
_entity_poly.entity_id
_entity_poly.type
_entity_poly.pdbx_seq_one_letter_code
_entity_poly.pdbx_strand_id
1 'polypeptide(L)'
;MRWLVLATAYFTLVLFIIGVFDLLLGLWELVTTGRFTDPIAVVELLDMVLLLLIIVEVHRTLIAYARKEAVVPIVISAAIIAITREIISLRIDEFDTTGDAVNAAGALALLLVGLVIAYFVIRYMEAKELAYQS
;
A
#
# COMPACT_ATOMS: atom_id res chain seq x y z
N MET A 1 16.70 21.45 1.16
CA MET A 1 15.40 20.76 1.40
C MET A 1 14.35 21.01 0.32
N ARG A 2 13.90 22.24 0.04
CA ARG A 2 12.75 22.49 -0.87
C ARG A 2 12.91 21.90 -2.28
N TRP A 3 14.12 21.97 -2.85
CA TRP A 3 14.44 21.38 -4.15
C TRP A 3 14.38 19.85 -4.16
N LEU A 4 14.81 19.19 -3.08
CA LEU A 4 14.73 17.74 -2.93
C LEU A 4 13.27 17.29 -2.87
N VAL A 5 12.44 17.96 -2.07
CA VAL A 5 11.01 17.59 -1.98
C VAL A 5 10.28 17.81 -3.31
N LEU A 6 10.58 18.90 -4.02
CA LEU A 6 10.02 19.13 -5.35
C LEU A 6 10.46 18.05 -6.34
N ALA A 7 11.75 17.70 -6.35
CA ALA A 7 12.29 16.66 -7.22
C ALA A 7 11.64 15.31 -6.94
N THR A 8 11.56 14.90 -5.68
CA THR A 8 10.92 13.64 -5.29
C THR A 8 9.43 13.66 -5.63
N ALA A 9 8.71 14.75 -5.36
CA ALA A 9 7.29 14.86 -5.69
C ALA A 9 7.03 14.73 -7.20
N TYR A 10 7.86 15.36 -8.04
CA TYR A 10 7.78 15.26 -9.49
C TYR A 10 8.13 13.85 -9.98
N PHE A 11 9.16 13.24 -9.39
CA PHE A 11 9.55 11.86 -9.68
C PHE A 11 8.40 10.89 -9.36
N THR A 12 7.80 10.99 -8.18
CA THR A 12 6.64 10.17 -7.78
C THR A 12 5.45 10.40 -8.71
N LEU A 13 5.19 11.64 -9.15
CA LEU A 13 4.14 11.94 -10.13
C LEU A 13 4.40 11.27 -11.48
N VAL A 14 5.63 11.31 -11.97
CA VAL A 14 6.02 10.64 -13.23
C VAL A 14 5.84 9.12 -13.10
N LEU A 15 6.31 8.52 -12.00
CA LEU A 15 6.09 7.10 -11.73
C LEU A 15 4.60 6.74 -11.67
N PHE A 16 3.78 7.59 -11.07
CA PHE A 16 2.34 7.39 -11.02
C PHE A 16 1.72 7.38 -12.43
N ILE A 17 2.11 8.33 -13.29
CA ILE A 17 1.64 8.38 -14.68
C ILE A 17 2.04 7.12 -15.44
N ILE A 18 3.28 6.65 -15.27
CA ILE A 18 3.75 5.41 -15.89
C ILE A 18 2.90 4.22 -15.41
N GLY A 19 2.71 4.07 -14.10
CA GLY A 19 1.90 2.96 -13.59
C GLY A 19 0.43 3.03 -14.02
N VAL A 20 -0.15 4.24 -14.19
CA VAL A 20 -1.51 4.39 -14.75
C VAL A 20 -1.54 3.91 -16.20
N PHE A 21 -0.51 4.21 -16.98
CA PHE A 21 -0.40 3.73 -18.34
C PHE A 21 -0.28 2.20 -18.39
N ASP A 22 0.55 1.61 -17.53
CA ASP A 22 0.70 0.15 -17.42
C ASP A 22 -0.63 -0.51 -17.03
N LEU A 23 -1.36 0.07 -16.08
CA LEU A 23 -2.69 -0.40 -15.67
C LEU A 23 -3.69 -0.38 -16.84
N LEU A 24 -3.69 0.71 -17.63
CA LEU A 24 -4.59 0.84 -18.78
C LEU A 24 -4.26 -0.19 -19.87
N LEU A 25 -2.97 -0.44 -20.13
CA LEU A 25 -2.54 -1.48 -21.06
C LEU A 25 -2.94 -2.87 -20.57
N GLY A 26 -2.71 -3.18 -19.29
CA GLY A 26 -3.12 -4.45 -18.69
C GLY A 26 -4.64 -4.67 -18.74
N LEU A 27 -5.41 -3.63 -18.43
CA LEU A 27 -6.87 -3.67 -18.55
C LEU A 27 -7.32 -3.91 -19.99
N TRP A 28 -6.71 -3.21 -20.95
CA TRP A 28 -6.98 -3.39 -22.37
C TRP A 28 -6.69 -4.82 -22.83
N GLU A 29 -5.56 -5.39 -22.40
CA GLU A 29 -5.20 -6.78 -22.68
C GLU A 29 -6.23 -7.75 -22.08
N LEU A 30 -6.67 -7.54 -20.83
CA LEU A 30 -7.68 -8.38 -20.18
C LEU A 30 -9.00 -8.41 -20.96
N VAL A 31 -9.45 -7.25 -21.42
CA VAL A 31 -10.69 -7.08 -22.18
C VAL A 31 -10.58 -7.73 -23.56
N THR A 32 -9.48 -7.46 -24.28
CA THR A 32 -9.30 -7.97 -25.66
C THR A 32 -9.04 -9.47 -25.72
N THR A 33 -8.39 -10.04 -24.69
CA THR A 33 -8.14 -11.48 -24.59
C THR A 33 -9.32 -12.26 -23.99
N GLY A 34 -10.30 -11.58 -23.40
CA GLY A 34 -11.43 -12.23 -22.73
C GLY A 34 -11.07 -12.88 -21.38
N ARG A 35 -9.89 -12.61 -20.82
CA ARG A 35 -9.41 -13.18 -19.54
C ARG A 35 -9.96 -12.48 -18.29
N PHE A 36 -10.94 -11.58 -18.43
CA PHE A 36 -11.55 -10.88 -17.29
C PHE A 36 -12.28 -11.80 -16.30
N THR A 37 -12.58 -13.05 -16.69
CA THR A 37 -13.13 -14.08 -15.79
C THR A 37 -12.07 -14.99 -15.16
N ASP A 38 -10.80 -14.84 -15.56
CA ASP A 38 -9.68 -15.59 -14.98
C ASP A 38 -9.24 -14.91 -13.66
N PRO A 39 -9.37 -15.57 -12.50
CA PRO A 39 -8.97 -14.99 -11.22
C PRO A 39 -7.50 -14.58 -11.18
N ILE A 40 -6.62 -15.32 -11.87
CA ILE A 40 -5.18 -15.04 -11.86
C ILE A 40 -4.91 -13.72 -12.56
N ALA A 41 -5.46 -13.54 -13.75
CA ALA A 41 -5.30 -12.33 -14.54
C ALA A 41 -5.90 -11.08 -13.85
N VAL A 42 -6.98 -11.26 -13.09
CA VAL A 42 -7.57 -10.19 -12.27
C VAL A 42 -6.68 -9.82 -11.08
N VAL A 43 -6.05 -10.80 -10.41
CA VAL A 43 -5.12 -10.53 -9.29
C VAL A 43 -3.87 -9.80 -9.79
N GLU A 44 -3.32 -10.17 -10.95
CA GLU A 44 -2.20 -9.45 -11.58
C GLU A 44 -2.56 -7.98 -11.89
N LEU A 45 -3.80 -7.73 -12.34
CA LEU A 45 -4.30 -6.37 -12.53
C LEU A 45 -4.40 -5.61 -11.20
N LEU A 46 -4.90 -6.27 -10.15
CA LEU A 46 -4.99 -5.68 -8.81
C LEU A 46 -3.59 -5.33 -8.28
N ASP A 47 -2.57 -6.14 -8.54
CA ASP A 47 -1.20 -5.83 -8.13
C ASP A 47 -0.70 -4.50 -8.70
N MET A 48 -1.00 -4.21 -9.97
CA MET A 48 -0.68 -2.91 -10.57
C MET A 48 -1.44 -1.77 -9.91
N VAL A 49 -2.74 -1.94 -9.65
CA VAL A 49 -3.55 -0.94 -8.93
C VAL A 49 -3.00 -0.68 -7.53
N LEU A 50 -2.65 -1.72 -6.80
CA LEU A 50 -2.17 -1.62 -5.43
C LEU A 50 -0.76 -1.01 -5.38
N LEU A 51 0.09 -1.27 -6.38
CA LEU A 51 1.37 -0.58 -6.56
C LEU A 51 1.16 0.92 -6.79
N LEU A 52 0.17 1.32 -7.60
CA LEU A 52 -0.19 2.73 -7.76
C LEU A 52 -0.63 3.37 -6.45
N LEU A 53 -1.40 2.66 -5.62
CA LEU A 53 -1.78 3.15 -4.29
C LEU A 53 -0.56 3.37 -3.38
N ILE A 54 0.45 2.49 -3.44
CA ILE A 54 1.71 2.69 -2.71
C ILE A 54 2.40 3.98 -3.17
N ILE A 55 2.45 4.24 -4.48
CA ILE A 55 3.03 5.47 -5.03
C ILE A 55 2.29 6.72 -4.52
N VAL A 56 0.95 6.70 -4.49
CA VAL A 56 0.12 7.79 -3.95
C VAL A 56 0.43 8.05 -2.48
N GLU A 57 0.60 7.00 -1.68
CA GLU A 57 0.85 7.13 -0.24
C GLU A 57 2.27 7.67 0.05
N VAL A 58 3.26 7.27 -0.75
CA VAL A 58 4.60 7.88 -0.73
C VAL A 58 4.50 9.37 -1.06
N HIS A 59 3.72 9.76 -2.08
CA HIS A 59 3.52 11.16 -2.43
C HIS A 59 2.89 11.95 -1.26
N ARG A 60 1.88 11.38 -0.60
CA ARG A 60 1.23 11.99 0.57
C ARG A 60 2.20 12.17 1.73
N THR A 61 3.04 11.18 1.99
CA THR A 61 4.10 11.24 3.00
C THR A 61 5.08 12.40 2.73
N LEU A 62 5.45 12.61 1.47
CA LEU A 62 6.32 13.73 1.07
C LEU A 62 5.66 15.09 1.29
N ILE A 63 4.36 15.20 0.97
CA ILE A 63 3.60 16.44 1.20
C ILE A 63 3.53 16.75 2.70
N ALA A 64 3.21 15.76 3.53
CA ALA A 64 3.15 15.93 4.98
C ALA A 64 4.50 16.38 5.55
N TYR A 65 5.60 15.79 5.07
CA TYR A 65 6.94 16.21 5.45
C TYR A 65 7.23 17.68 5.05
N ALA A 66 6.84 18.09 3.83
CA ALA A 66 6.97 19.49 3.40
C ALA A 66 6.14 20.47 4.24
N ARG A 67 4.96 20.04 4.69
CA ARG A 67 4.06 20.85 5.54
C ARG A 67 4.40 20.79 7.02
N LYS A 68 5.41 20.01 7.42
CA LYS A 68 5.76 19.72 8.83
C LYS A 68 4.59 19.11 9.61
N GLU A 69 3.75 18.34 8.92
CA GLU A 69 2.68 17.55 9.51
C GLU A 69 3.23 16.21 10.02
N ALA A 70 2.46 15.54 10.89
CA ALA A 70 2.83 14.24 11.41
C ALA A 70 2.87 13.19 10.29
N VAL A 71 4.06 12.65 10.02
CA VAL A 71 4.29 11.64 8.98
C VAL A 71 3.95 10.22 9.46
N VAL A 72 4.15 9.94 10.76
CA VAL A 72 4.01 8.59 11.33
C VAL A 72 2.60 7.98 11.10
N PRO A 73 1.48 8.69 11.31
CA PRO A 73 0.15 8.12 11.10
C PRO A 73 -0.12 7.77 9.63
N ILE A 74 0.46 8.55 8.70
CA ILE A 74 0.37 8.32 7.25
C ILE A 74 1.10 7.02 6.90
N VAL A 75 2.35 6.89 7.35
CA VAL A 75 3.18 5.70 7.07
C VAL A 75 2.59 4.43 7.67
N ILE A 76 1.99 4.47 8.86
CA ILE A 76 1.36 3.29 9.46
C ILE A 76 0.09 2.90 8.69
N SER A 77 -0.71 3.88 8.29
CA SER A 77 -1.87 3.62 7.44
C SER A 77 -1.44 2.98 6.10
N ALA A 78 -0.34 3.47 5.52
CA ALA A 78 0.29 2.90 4.34
C ALA A 78 0.72 1.44 4.54
N ALA A 79 1.39 1.15 5.66
CA ALA A 79 1.88 -0.17 5.98
C ALA A 79 0.72 -1.17 6.16
N ILE A 80 -0.39 -0.76 6.78
CA ILE A 80 -1.60 -1.60 6.89
C ILE A 80 -2.14 -1.94 5.51
N ILE A 81 -2.23 -0.96 4.61
CA ILE A 81 -2.69 -1.18 3.23
C ILE A 81 -1.74 -2.13 2.48
N ALA A 82 -0.42 -1.95 2.64
CA ALA A 82 0.58 -2.80 2.01
C ALA A 82 0.53 -4.26 2.48
N ILE A 83 0.37 -4.50 3.79
CA ILE A 83 0.20 -5.88 4.31
C ILE A 83 -1.14 -6.46 3.90
N THR A 84 -2.20 -5.64 3.87
CA THR A 84 -3.52 -6.07 3.37
C THR A 84 -3.43 -6.50 1.90
N ARG A 85 -2.68 -5.77 1.07
CA ARG A 85 -2.39 -6.16 -0.32
C ARG A 85 -1.76 -7.55 -0.39
N GLU A 86 -0.71 -7.78 0.41
CA GLU A 86 0.00 -9.06 0.40
C GLU A 86 -0.95 -10.22 0.76
N ILE A 87 -1.86 -9.99 1.71
CA ILE A 87 -2.89 -10.97 2.10
C ILE A 87 -3.88 -11.24 0.96
N ILE A 88 -4.31 -10.21 0.22
CA ILE A 88 -5.21 -10.36 -0.94
C ILE A 88 -4.54 -11.13 -2.08
N SER A 89 -3.23 -10.91 -2.27
CA SER A 89 -2.43 -11.58 -3.30
C SER A 89 -1.97 -13.00 -2.90
N LEU A 90 -2.23 -13.43 -1.66
CA LEU A 90 -1.72 -14.70 -1.16
C LEU A 90 -2.36 -15.88 -1.88
N ARG A 91 -1.54 -16.65 -2.60
CA ARG A 91 -1.93 -17.84 -3.34
C ARG A 91 -1.38 -19.11 -2.71
N ILE A 92 -2.27 -19.97 -2.23
CA ILE A 92 -1.89 -21.19 -1.50
C ILE A 92 -1.16 -22.18 -2.42
N ASP A 93 -1.45 -22.16 -3.72
CA ASP A 93 -0.87 -23.05 -4.73
C ASP A 93 0.58 -22.71 -5.12
N GLU A 94 1.12 -21.56 -4.69
CA GLU A 94 2.51 -21.18 -4.89
C GLU A 94 3.47 -21.78 -3.85
N PHE A 95 2.94 -22.42 -2.79
CA PHE A 95 3.74 -22.99 -1.71
C PHE A 95 3.98 -24.49 -1.92
N ASP A 96 5.22 -24.94 -1.67
CA ASP A 96 5.62 -26.35 -1.79
C ASP A 96 4.82 -27.27 -0.84
N THR A 97 4.45 -26.76 0.35
CA THR A 97 3.63 -27.51 1.32
C THR A 97 2.53 -26.64 1.93
N THR A 98 1.45 -27.27 2.39
CA THR A 98 0.41 -26.60 3.17
C THR A 98 0.96 -25.97 4.46
N GLY A 99 2.01 -26.54 5.04
CA GLY A 99 2.66 -26.00 6.23
C GLY A 99 3.30 -24.64 5.96
N ASP A 100 3.95 -24.47 4.82
CA ASP A 100 4.58 -23.21 4.42
C ASP A 100 3.55 -22.11 4.16
N ALA A 101 2.43 -22.46 3.51
CA ALA A 101 1.31 -21.54 3.29
C ALA A 101 0.69 -21.06 4.61
N VAL A 102 0.48 -21.96 5.57
CA VAL A 102 -0.05 -21.60 6.90
C VAL A 102 0.92 -20.72 7.68
N ASN A 103 2.22 -21.00 7.61
CA ASN A 103 3.25 -20.18 8.24
C ASN A 103 3.30 -18.78 7.64
N ALA A 104 3.26 -18.65 6.31
CA ALA A 104 3.22 -17.37 5.62
C ALA A 104 1.96 -16.57 5.99
N ALA A 105 0.78 -17.20 5.95
CA ALA A 105 -0.48 -16.58 6.36
C ALA A 105 -0.45 -16.12 7.83
N GLY A 106 0.10 -16.96 8.72
CA GLY A 106 0.27 -16.63 10.14
C GLY A 106 1.21 -15.44 10.37
N ALA A 107 2.32 -15.36 9.63
CA ALA A 107 3.23 -14.24 9.68
C ALA A 107 2.57 -12.93 9.22
N LEU A 108 1.84 -12.95 8.09
CA LEU A 108 1.09 -11.80 7.60
C LEU A 108 -0.01 -11.36 8.57
N ALA A 109 -0.73 -12.31 9.17
CA ALA A 109 -1.74 -12.01 10.19
C ALA A 109 -1.12 -11.34 11.43
N LEU A 110 0.02 -11.85 11.90
CA LEU A 110 0.72 -11.28 13.05
C LEU A 110 1.25 -9.87 12.75
N LEU A 111 1.81 -9.65 11.56
CA LEU A 111 2.24 -8.33 11.09
C LEU A 111 1.08 -7.34 11.01
N LEU A 112 -0.06 -7.75 10.45
CA LEU A 112 -1.25 -6.92 10.36
C LEU A 112 -1.76 -6.53 11.74
N VAL A 113 -1.84 -7.49 12.67
CA VAL A 113 -2.23 -7.23 14.06
C VAL A 113 -1.29 -6.23 14.73
N GLY A 114 0.02 -6.41 14.57
CA GLY A 114 1.03 -5.48 15.10
C GLY A 114 0.85 -4.06 14.56
N LEU A 115 0.58 -3.91 13.27
CA LEU A 115 0.33 -2.61 12.65
C LEU A 115 -0.97 -1.96 13.11
N VAL A 116 -2.05 -2.74 13.26
CA VAL A 116 -3.32 -2.25 13.80
C VAL A 116 -3.14 -1.76 15.24
N ILE A 117 -2.41 -2.51 16.08
CA ILE A 117 -2.08 -2.07 17.45
C ILE A 117 -1.28 -0.76 17.41
N ALA A 118 -0.25 -0.67 16.58
CA ALA A 118 0.55 0.56 16.44
C ALA A 118 -0.30 1.76 16.00
N TYR A 119 -1.22 1.56 15.05
CA TYR A 119 -2.17 2.57 14.61
C TYR A 119 -3.03 3.08 15.77
N PHE A 120 -3.62 2.18 16.56
CA PHE A 120 -4.44 2.55 17.72
C PHE A 120 -3.64 3.29 18.79
N VAL A 121 -2.43 2.83 19.11
CA VAL A 121 -1.56 3.48 20.11
C VAL A 121 -1.24 4.91 19.69
N ILE A 122 -0.86 5.13 18.43
CA ILE A 122 -0.47 6.47 17.96
C ILE A 122 -1.66 7.41 17.92
N ARG A 123 -2.82 6.94 17.43
CA ARG A 123 -4.05 7.72 17.45
C ARG A 123 -4.50 8.08 18.87
N TYR A 124 -4.34 7.16 19.82
CA TYR A 124 -4.67 7.43 21.21
C TYR A 124 -3.75 8.49 21.84
N MET A 125 -2.45 8.43 21.53
CA MET A 125 -1.48 9.41 22.03
C MET A 125 -1.74 10.81 21.46
N GLU A 126 -2.05 10.93 20.16
CA GLU A 126 -2.43 12.20 19.54
C GLU A 126 -3.70 12.80 20.16
N ALA A 127 -4.72 11.98 20.39
CA ALA A 127 -5.97 12.42 21.02
C ALA A 127 -5.74 12.92 22.46
N LYS A 128 -4.87 12.25 23.21
CA LYS A 128 -4.52 12.63 24.59
C LYS A 128 -3.74 13.95 24.63
N GLU A 129 -2.82 14.16 23.68
CA GLU A 129 -2.03 15.39 23.61
C GLU A 129 -2.91 16.62 23.31
N LEU A 130 -3.87 16.49 22.40
CA LEU A 130 -4.85 17.53 22.10
C LEU A 130 -5.73 17.87 23.31
N ALA A 131 -6.14 16.87 24.10
CA ALA A 131 -6.95 17.07 25.30
C ALA A 131 -6.20 17.77 26.46
N TYR A 132 -4.87 17.73 26.47
CA TYR A 132 -4.05 18.42 27.48
C TYR A 132 -3.76 19.89 27.11
N GLN A 133 -3.91 20.24 25.83
CA GLN A 133 -3.66 21.60 25.32
C GLN A 133 -4.92 22.49 25.29
N SER A 134 -6.11 21.92 25.57
CA SER A 134 -7.40 22.63 25.70
C SER A 134 -7.74 22.96 27.14
#